data_AF-A0A7L1YXX9-F1
#
_entry.id   AF-A0A7L1YXX9-F1
#
_cell.length_a   1.000
_cell.length_b   1.000
_cell.length_c   1.000
_cell.angle_alpha   90.00
_cell.angle_beta   90.00
_cell.angle_gamma   90.00
#
_symmetry.space_group_name_H-M   'P 1'
#
loop_
_entity.id
_entity.type
_entity.pdbx_description
1 polymer ?
#
loop_
_entity_poly.entity_id
_entity_poly.type
_entity_poly.pdbx_seq_one_letter_code
_entity_poly.pdbx_strand_id
1 'polypeptide(L)'
;LVLVACGPFTPSDSVAFDPLSDLLGVVARDQPDVCVLFGPFLDAKNEQVESCQLLGSFSDVFRLCLRTILDSTRSSGTHLVLVPSLRDVSHDPVY
;
A
#
# COMPACT_ATOMS: atom_id res chain seq x y z
N LEU A 1 20.44 -5.62 -0.16
CA LEU A 1 19.77 -4.31 0.05
C LEU A 1 18.42 -4.52 0.69
N VAL A 2 18.09 -3.76 1.73
CA VAL A 2 16.75 -3.72 2.31
C VAL A 2 16.12 -2.37 1.97
N LEU A 3 14.95 -2.37 1.35
CA LEU A 3 14.14 -1.19 1.11
C LEU A 3 13.05 -1.11 2.18
N VAL A 4 12.81 0.09 2.69
CA VAL A 4 11.74 0.35 3.67
C VAL A 4 10.93 1.54 3.20
N ALA A 5 9.61 1.40 3.22
CA ALA A 5 8.68 2.49 2.94
C ALA A 5 7.47 2.42 3.89
N CYS A 6 6.85 3.57 4.13
CA CYS A 6 5.69 3.70 4.99
C CYS A 6 4.61 4.51 4.25
N GLY A 7 3.36 4.08 4.37
CA GLY A 7 2.23 4.79 3.82
C GLY A 7 2.04 6.19 4.41
N PRO A 8 1.14 7.00 3.84
CA PRO A 8 0.11 6.60 2.87
C PRO A 8 0.67 6.40 1.47
N PHE A 9 0.14 5.40 0.75
CA PHE A 9 0.56 5.10 -0.63
C PHE A 9 -0.36 5.73 -1.70
N THR A 10 -1.23 6.64 -1.27
CA THR A 10 -2.07 7.47 -2.13
C THR A 10 -1.97 8.93 -1.67
N PRO A 11 -2.22 9.91 -2.54
CA PRO A 11 -2.48 11.29 -2.13
C PRO A 11 -3.67 11.39 -1.16
N SER A 12 -3.81 12.52 -0.48
CA SER A 12 -4.89 12.74 0.50
C SER A 12 -6.28 12.88 -0.14
N ASP A 13 -6.34 13.34 -1.38
CA ASP A 13 -7.54 13.67 -2.15
C ASP A 13 -7.92 12.59 -3.18
N SER A 14 -7.11 11.53 -3.31
CA SER A 14 -7.33 10.48 -4.30
C SER A 14 -6.97 9.08 -3.79
N VAL A 15 -7.47 8.07 -4.49
CA VAL A 15 -7.12 6.65 -4.29
C VAL A 15 -6.48 6.04 -5.55
N ALA A 16 -5.78 6.88 -6.33
CA ALA A 16 -5.16 6.47 -7.59
C ALA A 16 -3.87 5.64 -7.42
N PHE A 17 -3.32 5.57 -6.19
CA PHE A 17 -2.08 4.82 -5.88
C PHE A 17 -0.86 5.23 -6.74
N ASP A 18 -0.77 6.50 -7.15
CA ASP A 18 0.39 7.00 -7.90
C ASP A 18 1.71 6.88 -7.10
N PRO A 19 1.78 7.27 -5.80
CA PRO A 19 2.99 7.08 -5.00
C PRO A 19 3.39 5.60 -4.85
N LEU A 20 2.41 4.70 -4.78
CA LEU A 20 2.66 3.26 -4.79
C LEU A 20 3.32 2.82 -6.09
N SER A 21 2.81 3.30 -7.23
CA SER A 21 3.32 2.96 -8.55
C SER A 21 4.76 3.42 -8.73
N ASP A 22 5.09 4.64 -8.28
CA ASP A 22 6.46 5.16 -8.29
C ASP A 22 7.40 4.31 -7.41
N LEU A 23 6.97 3.95 -6.21
CA LEU A 23 7.71 3.07 -5.31
C LEU A 23 7.97 1.69 -5.93
N LEU A 24 6.97 1.11 -6.60
CA LEU A 24 7.11 -0.16 -7.28
C LEU A 24 8.06 -0.07 -8.47
N GLY A 25 8.14 1.08 -9.14
CA GLY A 25 9.17 1.39 -10.14
C GLY A 25 10.59 1.37 -9.55
N VAL A 26 10.77 1.88 -8.33
CA VAL A 26 12.04 1.79 -7.59
C VAL A 26 12.37 0.34 -7.24
N VAL A 27 11.42 -0.42 -6.70
CA VAL A 27 11.62 -1.84 -6.37
C VAL A 27 11.98 -2.65 -7.62
N ALA A 28 11.31 -2.41 -8.75
CA ALA A 28 11.57 -3.11 -10.00
C ALA A 28 12.96 -2.79 -10.57
N ARG A 29 13.42 -1.55 -10.44
CA ARG A 29 14.74 -1.10 -10.91
C ARG A 29 15.87 -1.60 -10.01
N ASP A 30 15.70 -1.46 -8.70
CA ASP A 30 16.78 -1.67 -7.73
C ASP A 30 16.80 -3.11 -7.18
N GLN A 31 15.72 -3.87 -7.38
CA GLN A 31 15.56 -5.28 -6.98
C GLN A 31 16.14 -5.61 -5.60
N PRO A 32 15.65 -4.95 -4.52
CA PRO A 32 16.16 -5.21 -3.17
C PRO A 32 15.88 -6.66 -2.75
N ASP A 33 16.74 -7.24 -1.90
CA ASP A 33 16.53 -8.59 -1.36
C ASP A 33 15.25 -8.64 -0.51
N VAL A 34 14.97 -7.56 0.22
CA VAL A 34 13.78 -7.41 1.07
C VAL A 34 13.19 -6.01 0.90
N CYS A 35 11.86 -5.92 0.81
CA CYS A 35 11.10 -4.68 0.85
C CYS A 35 10.07 -4.75 1.98
N VAL A 36 10.23 -3.86 2.98
CA VAL A 36 9.33 -3.75 4.13
C VAL A 36 8.39 -2.56 3.91
N LEU A 37 7.10 -2.85 3.80
CA LEU A 37 6.05 -1.85 3.56
C LEU A 37 5.19 -1.74 4.81
N PHE A 38 5.24 -0.56 5.43
CA PHE A 38 4.39 -0.22 6.56
C PHE A 38 3.12 0.47 6.06
N GLY A 39 1.97 0.12 6.65
CA GLY A 39 0.71 0.80 6.40
C GLY A 39 0.72 2.28 6.85
N PRO A 40 -0.34 3.03 6.56
CA PRO A 40 -1.59 2.53 6.01
C PRO A 40 -1.54 2.28 4.50
N PHE A 41 -2.04 1.12 4.08
CA PHE A 41 -2.28 0.74 2.70
C PHE A 41 -3.59 1.32 2.17
N LEU A 42 -4.61 1.40 3.03
CA LEU A 42 -5.81 2.20 2.82
C LEU A 42 -6.04 3.04 4.06
N ASP A 43 -5.71 4.32 3.96
CA ASP A 43 -5.64 5.22 5.11
C ASP A 43 -7.04 5.64 5.58
N ALA A 44 -7.35 5.34 6.83
CA ALA A 44 -8.57 5.74 7.52
C ALA A 44 -8.77 7.26 7.55
N LYS A 45 -7.71 8.07 7.36
CA LYS A 45 -7.79 9.54 7.28
C LYS A 45 -7.72 10.11 5.86
N ASN A 46 -7.78 9.27 4.83
CA ASN A 46 -7.94 9.76 3.46
C ASN A 46 -9.34 10.38 3.28
N GLU A 47 -9.45 11.50 2.58
CA GLU A 47 -10.72 12.25 2.47
C GLU A 47 -11.86 11.40 1.89
N GLN A 48 -11.56 10.55 0.90
CA GLN A 48 -12.56 9.67 0.27
C GLN A 48 -12.95 8.48 1.16
N VAL A 49 -12.05 8.07 2.06
CA VAL A 49 -12.32 7.03 3.06
C VAL A 49 -13.22 7.58 4.15
N GLU A 50 -12.87 8.73 4.74
CA GLU A 50 -13.65 9.38 5.80
C GLU A 50 -15.07 9.76 5.34
N SER A 51 -15.19 10.21 4.08
CA SER A 51 -16.47 10.59 3.48
C SER A 51 -17.25 9.43 2.85
N CYS A 52 -16.73 8.19 2.92
CA CYS A 52 -17.34 6.99 2.32
C CYS A 52 -17.66 7.15 0.81
N GLN A 53 -16.77 7.81 0.06
CA GLN A 53 -16.95 8.11 -1.38
C GLN A 53 -16.28 7.09 -2.31
N LEU A 54 -15.76 5.99 -1.77
CA LEU A 54 -15.14 4.94 -2.56
C LEU A 54 -16.18 4.16 -3.37
N LEU A 55 -15.79 3.74 -4.58
CA LEU A 55 -16.63 2.94 -5.47
C LEU A 55 -16.77 1.46 -5.04
N GLY A 56 -16.03 1.01 -4.03
CA GLY A 56 -16.04 -0.37 -3.54
C GLY A 56 -15.84 -0.44 -2.03
N SER A 57 -15.93 -1.65 -1.46
CA SER A 57 -15.70 -1.82 -0.02
C SER A 57 -14.24 -1.54 0.33
N PHE A 58 -13.99 -1.12 1.59
CA PHE A 58 -12.62 -0.93 2.09
C PHE A 58 -11.74 -2.17 1.88
N SER A 59 -12.32 -3.37 2.06
CA SER A 59 -11.62 -4.63 1.85
C SER A 59 -11.23 -4.84 0.38
N ASP A 60 -12.08 -4.45 -0.56
CA ASP A 60 -11.80 -4.60 -2.00
C ASP A 60 -10.71 -3.64 -2.46
N VAL A 61 -10.74 -2.39 -1.98
CA VAL A 61 -9.69 -1.40 -2.28
C VAL A 61 -8.35 -1.82 -1.67
N PHE A 62 -8.36 -2.31 -0.43
CA PHE A 62 -7.16 -2.88 0.18
C PHE A 62 -6.60 -4.08 -0.61
N ARG A 63 -7.46 -5.02 -1.03
CA ARG A 63 -7.05 -6.15 -1.87
C ARG A 63 -6.50 -5.71 -3.22
N LEU A 64 -7.04 -4.65 -3.81
CA LEU A 64 -6.52 -4.06 -5.04
C LEU A 64 -5.09 -3.54 -4.83
N CYS A 65 -4.86 -2.77 -3.76
CA CYS A 65 -3.53 -2.29 -3.38
C CYS A 65 -2.51 -3.45 -3.24
N LEU A 66 -2.88 -4.50 -2.50
CA LEU A 66 -2.02 -5.67 -2.32
C LEU A 66 -1.74 -6.41 -3.63
N ARG A 67 -2.74 -6.57 -4.50
CA ARG A 67 -2.56 -7.19 -5.82
C ARG A 67 -1.57 -6.38 -6.67
N THR A 68 -1.71 -5.06 -6.70
CA THR A 68 -0.77 -4.18 -7.42
C THR A 68 0.66 -4.39 -6.91
N ILE A 69 0.88 -4.43 -5.59
CA ILE A 69 2.21 -4.70 -5.01
C ILE A 69 2.74 -6.05 -5.49
N LEU A 70 1.96 -7.12 -5.31
CA LEU A 70 2.37 -8.49 -5.63
C LEU A 70 2.68 -8.67 -7.13
N ASP A 71 1.83 -8.13 -8.01
CA ASP A 71 1.97 -8.25 -9.45
C ASP A 71 3.19 -7.47 -9.95
N SER A 72 3.39 -6.24 -9.45
CA SER A 72 4.52 -5.41 -9.86
C SER A 72 5.88 -5.92 -9.36
N THR A 73 5.93 -6.64 -8.24
CA THR A 73 7.19 -7.17 -7.71
C THR A 73 7.42 -8.64 -8.06
N ARG A 74 6.50 -9.30 -8.78
CA ARG A 74 6.55 -10.75 -9.04
C ARG A 74 7.86 -11.24 -9.67
N SER A 75 8.47 -10.43 -10.54
CA SER A 75 9.72 -10.76 -11.25
C SER A 75 10.98 -10.23 -10.57
N SER A 76 10.86 -9.45 -9.49
CA SER A 76 12.00 -8.80 -8.82
C SER A 76 12.84 -9.73 -7.96
N GLY A 77 12.30 -10.90 -7.56
CA GLY A 77 12.92 -11.76 -6.55
C GLY A 77 12.91 -11.16 -5.13
N THR A 78 12.33 -9.97 -4.94
CA THR A 78 12.24 -9.28 -3.66
C THR A 78 11.31 -10.00 -2.69
N HIS A 79 11.76 -10.23 -1.46
CA HIS A 79 10.91 -10.67 -0.37
C HIS A 79 10.10 -9.49 0.18
N LEU A 80 8.77 -9.60 0.16
CA LEU A 80 7.88 -8.59 0.70
C LEU A 80 7.53 -8.88 2.15
N VAL A 81 7.65 -7.86 3.01
CA VAL A 81 7.16 -7.85 4.39
C VAL A 81 6.14 -6.73 4.53
N LEU A 82 4.89 -7.09 4.81
CA LEU A 82 3.82 -6.13 5.04
C LEU A 82 3.61 -5.95 6.54
N VAL A 83 3.65 -4.70 7.01
CA VAL A 83 3.42 -4.34 8.40
C VAL A 83 2.16 -3.49 8.50
N PRO A 84 1.09 -3.96 9.16
CA PRO A 84 -0.15 -3.21 9.27
C PRO A 84 0.03 -1.94 10.13
N SER A 85 -0.92 -1.02 9.99
CA SER A 85 -1.03 0.20 10.77
C SER A 85 -2.41 0.29 11.43
N LEU A 86 -2.52 0.96 12.58
CA LEU A 86 -3.81 1.30 13.19
C LEU A 86 -4.68 2.21 12.31
N ARG A 87 -4.11 2.76 11.24
CA ARG A 87 -4.81 3.56 10.23
C ARG A 87 -5.23 2.76 9.00
N ASP A 88 -4.99 1.45 8.95
CA ASP A 88 -5.56 0.60 7.90
C ASP A 88 -7.05 0.42 8.17
N VAL A 89 -7.90 1.12 7.41
CA VAL A 89 -9.36 1.14 7.64
C VAL A 89 -10.01 -0.24 7.50
N SER A 90 -9.36 -1.17 6.80
CA SER A 90 -9.81 -2.54 6.61
C SER A 90 -9.27 -3.53 7.66
N HIS A 91 -8.57 -3.06 8.70
CA HIS A 91 -7.95 -3.89 9.72
C HIS A 91 -8.50 -3.60 11.13
N ASP A 92 -8.23 -4.49 12.07
CA ASP A 92 -8.65 -4.32 13.46
C ASP A 92 -7.91 -3.13 14.09
N PRO A 93 -8.61 -2.15 14.69
CA PRO A 93 -7.99 -0.95 15.25
C PRO A 93 -7.47 -1.22 16.68
N VAL A 94 -6.68 -2.29 16.85
CA VAL A 94 -6.12 -2.73 18.13
C VAL A 94 -4.61 -2.96 17.97
N TYR A 95 -3.81 -2.49 18.94
CA TYR A 95 -2.36 -2.69 18.98
C TYR A 95 -1.97 -3.95 19.75
#